data_AF-A0A3M1VU42-F1
#
_entry.id   AF-A0A3M1VU42-F1
#
_cell.length_a   1.000
_cell.length_b   1.000
_cell.length_c   1.000
_cell.angle_alpha   90.00
_cell.angle_beta   90.00
_cell.angle_gamma   90.00
#
_symmetry.space_group_name_H-M   'P 1'
#
loop_
_entity.id
_entity.type
_entity.pdbx_description
1 polymer ?
#
loop_
_entity_poly.entity_id
_entity_poly.type
_entity_poly.pdbx_seq_one_letter_code
_entity_poly.pdbx_strand_id
1 'polypeptide(L)'
;MFNPRFGIIGAALVAAAIWGDAAVPAQTPAIPTRVMVRVVSQDAKILSDHVGGARVIIRDARTGKILAQGIQKGGSGDTNRIMIEPRKRGTPVYDTPGAAGFLATLMLTRPTVVEVVAEGPLGYPQAIQRASKTLLLVPGKDVLGDGIVLTLHGFIVTLEAPSDEAEAHVGEPLLIRATVRMM
;
A
#
# COMPACT_ATOMS: atom_id res chain seq x y z
N MET A 1 41.23 75.32 -54.35
CA MET A 1 40.99 74.54 -55.58
C MET A 1 40.36 73.21 -55.16
N PHE A 2 39.20 72.86 -55.73
CA PHE A 2 38.39 71.64 -55.52
C PHE A 2 37.55 71.49 -54.22
N ASN A 3 36.26 71.75 -54.38
CA ASN A 3 35.10 71.08 -53.73
C ASN A 3 34.70 69.87 -54.63
N PRO A 4 33.66 69.03 -54.41
CA PRO A 4 32.86 68.58 -53.24
C PRO A 4 32.69 67.02 -53.22
N ARG A 5 31.87 66.43 -52.30
CA ARG A 5 30.69 65.54 -52.59
C ARG A 5 30.34 64.43 -51.55
N PHE A 6 29.03 64.38 -51.22
CA PHE A 6 28.13 63.23 -50.85
C PHE A 6 28.50 62.35 -49.63
N GLY A 7 27.60 61.80 -48.81
CA GLY A 7 26.15 61.60 -48.84
C GLY A 7 25.71 60.80 -47.59
N ILE A 8 24.40 60.60 -47.46
CA ILE A 8 23.61 60.22 -46.27
C ILE A 8 23.62 58.69 -46.00
N ILE A 9 23.32 58.25 -44.76
CA ILE A 9 22.36 57.18 -44.35
C ILE A 9 22.89 56.24 -43.22
N GLY A 10 22.27 56.36 -42.04
CA GLY A 10 21.52 55.28 -41.36
C GLY A 10 22.26 54.11 -40.69
N ALA A 11 22.04 53.94 -39.38
CA ALA A 11 21.71 52.66 -38.76
C ALA A 11 21.27 52.87 -37.29
N ALA A 12 19.96 52.94 -37.04
CA ALA A 12 19.41 52.79 -35.70
C ALA A 12 19.32 51.28 -35.38
N LEU A 13 20.17 50.82 -34.47
CA LEU A 13 20.12 49.46 -33.93
C LEU A 13 18.97 49.36 -32.91
N VAL A 14 17.84 48.82 -33.35
CA VAL A 14 16.76 48.40 -32.46
C VAL A 14 17.12 47.02 -31.91
N ALA A 15 17.54 46.98 -30.63
CA ALA A 15 17.71 45.74 -29.90
C ALA A 15 16.33 45.23 -29.47
N ALA A 16 15.77 44.28 -30.23
CA ALA A 16 14.58 43.55 -29.83
C ALA A 16 14.95 42.53 -28.75
N ALA A 17 14.64 42.84 -27.49
CA ALA A 17 14.70 41.88 -26.39
C ALA A 17 13.55 40.88 -26.57
N ILE A 18 13.87 39.67 -27.00
CA ILE A 18 12.93 38.56 -27.08
C ILE A 18 12.76 38.05 -25.65
N TRP A 19 11.73 38.54 -24.95
CA TRP A 19 11.29 37.94 -23.70
C TRP A 19 10.63 36.61 -24.04
N GLY A 20 11.41 35.53 -24.00
CA GLY A 20 10.89 34.17 -24.07
C GLY A 20 10.10 33.91 -22.79
N ASP A 21 8.78 33.88 -22.92
CA ASP A 21 7.87 33.42 -21.87
C ASP A 21 8.10 31.91 -21.68
N ALA A 22 9.04 31.55 -20.83
CA ALA A 22 9.23 30.18 -20.39
C ALA A 22 8.01 29.81 -19.54
N ALA A 23 7.00 29.22 -20.18
CA ALA A 23 5.82 28.68 -19.50
C ALA A 23 6.28 27.69 -18.43
N VAL A 24 6.26 28.12 -17.17
CA VAL A 24 6.49 27.24 -16.02
C VAL A 24 5.35 26.22 -16.04
N PRO A 25 5.61 24.91 -16.17
CA PRO A 25 4.55 23.92 -16.19
C PRO A 25 3.76 24.01 -14.88
N ALA A 26 2.46 24.29 -14.99
CA ALA A 26 1.56 24.35 -13.84
C ALA A 26 1.61 23.00 -13.11
N GLN A 27 2.14 23.00 -11.89
CA GLN A 27 2.10 21.83 -11.03
C GLN A 27 0.66 21.61 -10.59
N THR A 28 0.04 20.51 -11.02
CA THR A 28 -1.27 20.12 -10.53
C THR A 28 -1.18 19.93 -9.01
N PRO A 29 -2.02 20.60 -8.20
CA PRO A 29 -1.94 20.49 -6.75
C PRO A 29 -2.23 19.06 -6.31
N ALA A 30 -1.48 18.58 -5.32
CA ALA A 30 -1.71 17.24 -4.77
C ALA A 30 -2.94 17.25 -3.87
N ILE A 31 -3.89 16.36 -4.13
CA ILE A 31 -5.15 16.26 -3.40
C ILE A 31 -5.02 15.13 -2.36
N PRO A 32 -5.28 15.41 -1.07
CA PRO A 32 -5.35 14.38 -0.04
C PRO A 32 -6.39 13.32 -0.39
N THR A 33 -5.98 12.06 -0.37
CA THR A 33 -6.84 10.91 -0.68
C THR A 33 -6.62 9.85 0.39
N ARG A 34 -7.64 9.57 1.21
CA ARG A 34 -7.54 8.59 2.28
C ARG A 34 -7.78 7.18 1.75
N VAL A 35 -6.95 6.24 2.18
CA VAL A 35 -7.00 4.84 1.76
C VAL A 35 -6.90 3.96 2.98
N MET A 36 -7.97 3.22 3.26
CA MET A 36 -7.99 2.12 4.22
C MET A 36 -7.51 0.85 3.52
N VAL A 37 -6.57 0.15 4.12
CA VAL A 37 -6.14 -1.19 3.70
C VAL A 37 -6.36 -2.16 4.85
N ARG A 38 -6.95 -3.31 4.56
CA ARG A 38 -7.15 -4.39 5.53
C ARG A 38 -6.60 -5.69 4.98
N VAL A 39 -5.85 -6.41 5.80
CA VAL A 39 -5.28 -7.72 5.47
C VAL A 39 -6.02 -8.76 6.28
N VAL A 40 -6.57 -9.76 5.59
CA VAL A 40 -7.40 -10.83 6.16
C VAL A 40 -6.79 -12.19 5.86
N SER A 41 -7.03 -13.15 6.74
CA SER A 41 -6.74 -14.56 6.47
C SER A 41 -7.86 -15.13 5.60
N GLN A 42 -7.51 -15.95 4.62
CA GLN A 42 -8.47 -16.61 3.74
C GLN A 42 -9.49 -17.40 4.57
N ASP A 43 -10.76 -17.21 4.25
CA ASP A 43 -11.92 -17.83 4.94
C ASP A 43 -11.91 -17.67 6.46
N ALA A 44 -11.28 -16.60 6.95
CA ALA A 44 -11.18 -16.25 8.36
C ALA A 44 -11.34 -14.73 8.54
N LYS A 45 -10.69 -14.18 9.57
CA LYS A 45 -10.86 -12.80 10.04
C LYS A 45 -9.69 -11.90 9.62
N ILE A 46 -9.73 -10.66 10.09
CA ILE A 46 -8.66 -9.68 9.90
C ILE A 46 -7.43 -10.10 10.71
N LEU A 47 -6.25 -10.02 10.09
CA LEU A 47 -4.97 -10.22 10.79
C LEU A 47 -4.80 -9.15 11.88
N SER A 48 -4.96 -9.56 13.13
CA SER A 48 -4.95 -8.66 14.28
C SER A 48 -3.56 -8.49 14.89
N ASP A 49 -3.47 -7.61 15.90
CA ASP A 49 -2.25 -7.43 16.69
C ASP A 49 -1.79 -8.74 17.37
N HIS A 50 -2.70 -9.69 17.63
CA HIS A 50 -2.36 -10.99 18.24
C HIS A 50 -1.39 -11.84 17.42
N VAL A 51 -1.34 -11.65 16.11
CA VAL A 51 -0.39 -12.31 15.21
C VAL A 51 0.69 -11.33 14.72
N GLY A 52 0.80 -10.15 15.32
CA GLY A 52 1.71 -9.09 14.92
C GLY A 52 1.22 -8.24 13.74
N GLY A 53 -0.03 -8.43 13.29
CA GLY A 53 -0.59 -7.71 12.15
C GLY A 53 0.12 -8.05 10.83
N ALA A 54 0.01 -7.12 9.88
CA ALA A 54 0.60 -7.24 8.55
C ALA A 54 1.23 -5.91 8.13
N ARG A 55 2.40 -5.99 7.50
CA ARG A 55 3.04 -4.85 6.84
C ARG A 55 2.30 -4.56 5.54
N VAL A 56 1.91 -3.30 5.36
CA VAL A 56 1.27 -2.81 4.14
C VAL A 56 2.19 -1.81 3.47
N ILE A 57 2.35 -1.94 2.15
CA ILE A 57 3.10 -1.00 1.31
C ILE A 57 2.20 -0.63 0.14
N ILE A 58 1.98 0.67 -0.07
CA ILE A 58 1.30 1.23 -1.23
C ILE A 58 2.37 1.90 -2.08
N ARG A 59 2.54 1.45 -3.33
CA ARG A 59 3.51 2.03 -4.28
C ARG A 59 2.86 2.42 -5.59
N ASP A 60 3.35 3.48 -6.22
CA ASP A 60 2.99 3.80 -7.60
C ASP A 60 3.45 2.66 -8.51
N ALA A 61 2.52 2.01 -9.21
CA ALA A 61 2.79 0.79 -9.96
C ALA A 61 3.71 1.02 -11.17
N ARG A 62 3.82 2.27 -11.66
CA ARG A 62 4.65 2.62 -12.82
C ARG A 62 6.09 2.92 -12.40
N THR A 63 6.27 3.59 -11.27
CA THR A 63 7.58 4.11 -10.82
C THR A 63 8.20 3.30 -9.70
N GLY A 64 7.42 2.44 -9.03
CA GLY A 64 7.84 1.72 -7.82
C GLY A 64 7.96 2.60 -6.58
N LYS A 65 7.71 3.91 -6.68
CA LYS A 65 7.81 4.85 -5.56
C LYS A 65 6.80 4.46 -4.47
N ILE A 66 7.29 4.23 -3.25
CA ILE A 66 6.45 4.03 -2.08
C ILE A 66 5.69 5.33 -1.79
N LEU A 67 4.37 5.25 -1.79
CA LEU A 67 3.46 6.36 -1.50
C LEU A 67 3.06 6.38 -0.02
N ALA A 68 2.89 5.19 0.58
CA ALA A 68 2.70 5.01 2.02
C ALA A 68 3.12 3.59 2.42
N GLN A 69 3.54 3.44 3.68
CA GLN A 69 3.81 2.12 4.27
C GLN A 69 3.54 2.15 5.77
N GLY A 70 3.23 0.99 6.33
CA GLY A 70 3.03 0.84 7.77
C GLY A 70 2.65 -0.58 8.15
N ILE A 71 2.29 -0.77 9.41
CA ILE A 71 1.76 -2.03 9.93
C ILE A 71 0.29 -1.79 10.26
N GLN A 72 -0.60 -2.67 9.79
CA GLN A 72 -1.99 -2.62 10.23
C GLN A 72 -2.08 -2.99 11.71
N LYS A 73 -2.91 -2.27 12.46
CA LYS A 73 -3.09 -2.50 13.90
C LYS A 73 -4.55 -2.54 14.29
N GLY A 74 -4.88 -3.31 15.32
CA GLY A 74 -6.23 -3.46 15.88
C GLY A 74 -6.65 -4.92 16.10
N GLY A 75 -7.94 -5.11 16.37
CA GLY A 75 -8.56 -6.40 16.63
C GLY A 75 -8.97 -7.17 15.36
N SER A 76 -9.37 -8.43 15.53
CA SER A 76 -9.75 -9.32 14.41
C SER A 76 -11.08 -8.95 13.73
N GLY A 77 -11.76 -7.90 14.18
CA GLY A 77 -13.12 -7.56 13.76
C GLY A 77 -14.21 -8.35 14.50
N ASP A 78 -15.45 -8.18 14.07
CA ASP A 78 -16.63 -8.79 14.67
C ASP A 78 -16.82 -10.24 14.17
N THR A 79 -16.72 -11.21 15.08
CA THR A 79 -16.83 -12.64 14.73
C THR A 79 -18.21 -13.01 14.16
N ASN A 80 -19.31 -12.47 14.72
CA ASN A 80 -20.65 -12.81 14.26
C ASN A 80 -20.86 -12.31 12.84
N ARG A 81 -20.48 -11.04 12.58
CA ARG A 81 -20.61 -10.42 11.27
C ARG A 81 -19.74 -11.09 10.20
N ILE A 82 -18.50 -11.45 10.55
CA ILE A 82 -17.54 -11.97 9.56
C ILE A 82 -17.78 -13.45 9.26
N MET A 83 -18.12 -14.25 10.27
CA MET A 83 -18.11 -15.73 10.20
C MET A 83 -19.48 -16.39 10.23
N ILE A 84 -20.51 -15.73 10.79
CA ILE A 84 -21.82 -16.38 11.05
C ILE A 84 -22.91 -15.78 10.15
N GLU A 85 -22.97 -14.46 10.05
CA GLU A 85 -24.03 -13.78 9.31
C GLU A 85 -23.90 -13.95 7.79
N PRO A 86 -25.01 -14.21 7.07
CA PRO A 86 -24.99 -14.23 5.61
C PRO A 86 -24.56 -12.88 5.02
N ARG A 87 -23.59 -12.92 4.09
CA ARG A 87 -23.05 -11.70 3.46
C ARG A 87 -24.01 -11.16 2.41
N LYS A 88 -24.43 -9.89 2.59
CA LYS A 88 -25.15 -9.14 1.55
C LYS A 88 -24.15 -8.42 0.66
N ARG A 89 -24.41 -8.42 -0.65
CA ARG A 89 -23.54 -7.73 -1.61
C ARG A 89 -23.52 -6.23 -1.33
N GLY A 90 -22.33 -5.64 -1.25
CA GLY A 90 -22.14 -4.21 -1.06
C GLY A 90 -22.21 -3.74 0.40
N THR A 91 -22.49 -4.62 1.37
CA THR A 91 -22.39 -4.27 2.78
C THR A 91 -20.95 -4.45 3.28
N PRO A 92 -20.42 -3.53 4.10
CA PRO A 92 -19.12 -3.72 4.72
C PRO A 92 -19.10 -5.01 5.55
N VAL A 93 -17.97 -5.70 5.60
CA VAL A 93 -17.77 -6.95 6.36
C VAL A 93 -16.79 -6.73 7.51
N TYR A 94 -15.73 -5.95 7.27
CA TYR A 94 -14.60 -5.78 8.16
C TYR A 94 -14.58 -4.42 8.86
N ASP A 95 -15.38 -3.47 8.38
CA ASP A 95 -15.52 -2.15 8.98
C ASP A 95 -16.35 -2.18 10.27
N THR A 96 -15.70 -2.59 11.36
CA THR A 96 -16.24 -2.53 12.72
C THR A 96 -15.31 -1.72 13.64
N PRO A 97 -15.83 -1.13 14.73
CA PRO A 97 -15.01 -0.37 15.67
C PRO A 97 -13.83 -1.21 16.20
N GLY A 98 -12.62 -0.65 16.14
CA GLY A 98 -11.40 -1.32 16.61
C GLY A 98 -10.85 -2.43 15.70
N ALA A 99 -11.48 -2.70 14.56
CA ALA A 99 -10.99 -3.67 13.58
C ALA A 99 -9.64 -3.25 12.97
N ALA A 100 -8.73 -4.20 12.82
CA ALA A 100 -7.38 -3.94 12.34
C ALA A 100 -7.35 -3.38 10.91
N GLY A 101 -6.57 -2.32 10.71
CA GLY A 101 -6.41 -1.69 9.41
C GLY A 101 -5.22 -0.75 9.34
N PHE A 102 -4.81 -0.43 8.13
CA PHE A 102 -3.82 0.59 7.83
C PHE A 102 -4.50 1.73 7.06
N LEU A 103 -4.68 2.87 7.74
CA LEU A 103 -5.22 4.08 7.14
C LEU A 103 -4.08 5.02 6.73
N ALA A 104 -3.98 5.32 5.45
CA ALA A 104 -3.00 6.25 4.90
C ALA A 104 -3.69 7.43 4.19
N THR A 105 -3.05 8.59 4.23
CA THR A 105 -3.44 9.74 3.40
C THR A 105 -2.39 9.94 2.31
N LEU A 106 -2.80 9.74 1.06
CA LEU A 106 -1.94 9.87 -0.11
C LEU A 106 -2.16 11.23 -0.76
N MET A 107 -1.07 11.94 -1.05
CA MET A 107 -1.11 13.21 -1.78
C MET A 107 -0.98 12.94 -3.29
N LEU A 108 -2.12 12.87 -3.99
CA LEU A 108 -2.16 12.47 -5.41
C LEU A 108 -2.47 13.67 -6.31
N THR A 109 -1.68 13.87 -7.37
CA THR A 109 -1.88 14.96 -8.34
C THR A 109 -2.70 14.55 -9.56
N ARG A 110 -2.82 13.23 -9.81
CA ARG A 110 -3.53 12.64 -10.95
C ARG A 110 -4.00 11.23 -10.60
N PRO A 111 -4.96 10.65 -11.35
CA PRO A 111 -5.28 9.24 -11.24
C PRO A 111 -4.02 8.39 -11.31
N THR A 112 -3.79 7.58 -10.28
CA THR A 112 -2.54 6.85 -10.06
C THR A 112 -2.86 5.39 -9.87
N VAL A 113 -2.31 4.54 -10.74
CA VAL A 113 -2.36 3.09 -10.55
C VAL A 113 -1.35 2.74 -9.46
N VAL A 114 -1.83 2.11 -8.39
CA VAL A 114 -1.01 1.70 -7.26
C VAL A 114 -1.01 0.19 -7.15
N GLU A 115 0.12 -0.34 -6.70
CA GLU A 115 0.22 -1.69 -6.18
C GLU A 115 0.21 -1.61 -4.66
N VAL A 116 -0.77 -2.27 -4.04
CA VAL A 116 -0.84 -2.46 -2.59
C VAL A 116 -0.33 -3.86 -2.30
N VAL A 117 0.66 -3.94 -1.42
CA VAL A 117 1.31 -5.18 -1.00
C VAL A 117 1.06 -5.37 0.48
N ALA A 118 0.73 -6.61 0.86
CA ALA A 118 0.60 -7.03 2.25
C ALA A 118 1.56 -8.19 2.54
N GLU A 119 2.25 -8.13 3.68
CA GLU A 119 3.10 -9.20 4.21
C GLU A 119 2.76 -9.47 5.68
N GLY A 120 2.44 -10.72 6.03
CA GLY A 120 2.12 -11.10 7.40
C GLY A 120 1.79 -12.59 7.55
N PRO A 121 1.55 -13.08 8.78
CA PRO A 121 1.62 -12.37 10.06
C PRO A 121 3.05 -11.99 10.43
N LEU A 122 3.27 -10.81 11.00
CA LEU A 122 4.62 -10.38 11.39
C LEU A 122 5.15 -11.04 12.67
N GLY A 123 4.24 -11.56 13.52
CA GLY A 123 4.61 -12.26 14.76
C GLY A 123 5.09 -13.69 14.56
N TYR A 124 4.92 -14.25 13.35
CA TYR A 124 5.33 -15.61 13.00
C TYR A 124 6.10 -15.60 11.68
N PRO A 125 7.39 -15.22 11.69
CA PRO A 125 8.19 -15.07 10.47
C PRO A 125 8.20 -16.29 9.55
N GLN A 126 8.16 -17.49 10.13
CA GLN A 126 8.09 -18.77 9.41
C GLN A 126 6.78 -18.98 8.63
N ALA A 127 5.73 -18.24 8.96
CA ALA A 127 4.42 -18.31 8.35
C ALA A 127 4.09 -17.08 7.49
N ILE A 128 5.04 -16.16 7.25
CA ILE A 128 4.81 -14.97 6.45
C ILE A 128 4.35 -15.35 5.04
N GLN A 129 3.25 -14.76 4.63
CA GLN A 129 2.72 -14.81 3.27
C GLN A 129 2.67 -13.41 2.70
N ARG A 130 2.58 -13.36 1.37
CA ARG A 130 2.52 -12.10 0.63
C ARG A 130 1.35 -12.12 -0.34
N ALA A 131 0.60 -11.02 -0.37
CA ALA A 131 -0.40 -10.76 -1.40
C ALA A 131 -0.23 -9.36 -1.96
N SER A 132 -0.73 -9.15 -3.18
CA SER A 132 -0.74 -7.83 -3.80
C SER A 132 -2.02 -7.61 -4.59
N LYS A 133 -2.47 -6.36 -4.67
CA LYS A 133 -3.55 -5.89 -5.55
C LYS A 133 -3.10 -4.65 -6.29
N THR A 134 -3.41 -4.59 -7.58
CA THR A 134 -3.19 -3.41 -8.41
C THR A 134 -4.52 -2.76 -8.75
N LEU A 135 -4.65 -1.46 -8.52
CA LEU A 135 -5.89 -0.71 -8.74
C LEU A 135 -5.61 0.78 -8.97
N LEU A 136 -6.59 1.47 -9.56
CA LEU A 136 -6.54 2.91 -9.78
C LEU A 136 -7.07 3.66 -8.56
N LEU A 137 -6.28 4.60 -8.04
CA LEU A 137 -6.74 5.60 -7.08
C LEU A 137 -7.00 6.93 -7.80
N VAL A 138 -8.10 7.59 -7.46
CA VAL A 138 -8.50 8.88 -8.02
C VAL A 138 -8.31 9.96 -6.96
N PRO A 139 -7.58 11.06 -7.25
CA PRO A 139 -7.38 12.16 -6.31
C PRO A 139 -8.68 12.68 -5.71
N GLY A 140 -8.74 12.79 -4.38
CA GLY A 140 -9.90 13.26 -3.63
C GLY A 140 -11.07 12.27 -3.53
N LYS A 141 -10.92 11.05 -4.05
CA LYS A 141 -11.87 9.95 -3.89
C LYS A 141 -11.35 8.98 -2.85
N ASP A 142 -11.76 9.19 -1.61
CA ASP A 142 -11.37 8.34 -0.49
C ASP A 142 -11.86 6.89 -0.68
N VAL A 143 -11.03 5.94 -0.26
CA VAL A 143 -11.33 4.51 -0.19
C VAL A 143 -11.40 4.12 1.28
N LEU A 144 -12.60 4.16 1.85
CA LEU A 144 -12.88 3.89 3.28
C LEU A 144 -13.77 2.65 3.45
N GLY A 145 -14.28 2.43 4.66
CA GLY A 145 -15.05 1.24 5.01
C GLY A 145 -14.15 0.01 5.13
N ASP A 146 -14.50 -1.07 4.43
CA ASP A 146 -13.61 -2.23 4.28
C ASP A 146 -12.30 -1.86 3.57
N GLY A 147 -12.34 -0.81 2.74
CA GLY A 147 -11.18 -0.32 2.00
C GLY A 147 -10.66 -1.32 0.96
N ILE A 148 -9.35 -1.36 0.81
CA ILE A 148 -8.64 -2.34 -0.02
C ILE A 148 -8.36 -3.57 0.83
N VAL A 149 -9.10 -4.65 0.59
CA VAL A 149 -8.91 -5.91 1.31
C VAL A 149 -7.90 -6.79 0.58
N LEU A 150 -6.81 -7.19 1.24
CA LEU A 150 -5.88 -8.20 0.76
C LEU A 150 -6.04 -9.49 1.57
N THR A 151 -6.10 -10.61 0.86
CA THR A 151 -6.27 -11.92 1.48
C THR A 151 -4.93 -12.65 1.49
N LEU A 152 -4.50 -13.11 2.65
CA LEU A 152 -3.37 -14.02 2.81
C LEU A 152 -3.88 -15.45 2.96
N HIS A 153 -3.17 -16.40 2.36
CA HIS A 153 -3.49 -17.82 2.39
C HIS A 153 -2.43 -18.56 3.19
N GLY A 154 -2.84 -19.36 4.17
CA GLY A 154 -1.90 -20.18 4.93
C GLY A 154 -2.36 -20.42 6.36
N PHE A 155 -1.49 -21.07 7.12
CA PHE A 155 -1.68 -21.37 8.54
C PHE A 155 -0.42 -21.00 9.31
N ILE A 156 -0.61 -20.64 10.58
CA ILE A 156 0.48 -20.60 11.56
C ILE A 156 0.61 -22.01 12.12
N VAL A 157 1.76 -22.64 11.90
CA VAL A 157 2.10 -23.95 12.46
C VAL A 157 3.19 -23.76 13.50
N THR A 158 2.91 -24.23 14.72
CA THR A 158 3.86 -24.19 15.84
C THR A 158 4.16 -25.61 16.28
N LEU A 159 5.43 -26.01 16.25
CA LEU A 159 5.89 -27.29 16.77
C LEU A 159 5.83 -27.26 18.31
N GLU A 160 5.24 -28.29 18.90
CA GLU A 160 5.13 -28.49 20.36
C GLU A 160 6.02 -29.65 20.83
N ALA A 161 6.23 -30.65 19.99
CA ALA A 161 7.16 -31.74 20.23
C ALA A 161 7.80 -32.18 18.90
N PRO A 162 9.08 -32.57 18.89
CA PRO A 162 10.04 -32.47 19.99
C PRO A 162 10.31 -31.03 20.43
N SER A 163 10.83 -30.84 21.65
CA SER A 163 11.44 -29.57 22.03
C SER A 163 12.72 -29.35 21.20
N ASP A 164 13.16 -28.09 21.07
CA ASP A 164 14.39 -27.75 20.33
C ASP A 164 15.65 -28.46 20.87
N GLU A 165 15.59 -28.92 22.13
CA GLU A 165 16.67 -29.64 22.82
C GLU A 165 16.55 -31.17 22.73
N ALA A 166 15.48 -31.72 22.16
CA ALA A 166 15.32 -33.17 22.14
C ALA A 166 16.30 -33.81 21.16
N GLU A 167 17.02 -34.82 21.64
CA GLU A 167 17.87 -35.65 20.79
C GLU A 167 17.01 -36.67 20.04
N ALA A 168 17.26 -36.79 18.73
CA ALA A 168 16.65 -37.81 17.90
C ALA A 168 17.68 -38.90 17.58
N HIS A 169 17.34 -40.15 17.90
CA HIS A 169 18.20 -41.30 17.63
C HIS A 169 17.71 -42.08 16.41
N VAL A 170 18.67 -42.53 15.59
CA VAL A 170 18.37 -43.30 14.37
C VAL A 170 17.75 -44.64 14.76
N GLY A 171 16.58 -44.93 14.20
CA GLY A 171 15.84 -46.17 14.45
C GLY A 171 14.82 -46.07 15.59
N GLU A 172 14.76 -44.95 16.30
CA GLU A 172 13.76 -44.71 17.35
C GLU A 172 12.58 -43.86 16.84
N PRO A 173 11.33 -44.18 17.23
CA PRO A 173 10.18 -43.33 16.91
C PRO A 173 10.30 -41.95 17.55
N LEU A 174 10.22 -40.90 16.74
CA LEU A 174 10.19 -39.51 17.19
C LEU A 174 8.75 -38.98 17.18
N LEU A 175 8.24 -38.57 18.34
CA LEU A 175 6.91 -37.97 18.44
C LEU A 175 6.94 -36.53 17.90
N ILE A 176 6.15 -36.29 16.84
CA ILE A 176 5.91 -34.94 16.33
C ILE A 176 4.53 -34.47 16.78
N ARG A 177 4.47 -33.30 17.42
CA ARG A 177 3.22 -32.62 17.76
C ARG A 177 3.31 -31.18 17.30
N ALA A 178 2.25 -30.69 16.67
CA ALA A 178 2.15 -29.30 16.25
C ALA A 178 0.73 -28.78 16.44
N THR A 179 0.63 -27.49 16.75
CA THR A 179 -0.62 -26.73 16.73
C THR A 179 -0.72 -25.97 15.41
N VAL A 180 -1.88 -26.05 14.77
CA VAL A 180 -2.20 -25.35 13.52
C VAL A 180 -3.31 -24.34 13.78
N ARG A 181 -3.10 -23.08 13.38
CA ARG A 181 -4.05 -21.97 13.55
C ARG A 181 -4.18 -21.19 12.25
N MET A 182 -5.33 -20.54 12.06
CA MET A 182 -5.48 -19.50 11.03
C MET A 182 -4.59 -18.30 11.35
N MET A 183 -4.22 -17.54 10.31
CA MET A 183 -3.41 -16.32 10.42
C MET A 183 -4.20 -15.17 11.05
#